data_AF-A0A4D9DEY9-F1
#
_entry.id   AF-A0A4D9DEY9-F1
#
_cell.length_a   1.000
_cell.length_b   1.000
_cell.length_c   1.000
_cell.angle_alpha   90.00
_cell.angle_beta   90.00
_cell.angle_gamma   90.00
#
_symmetry.space_group_name_H-M   'P 1'
#
loop_
_entity.id
_entity.type
_entity.pdbx_description
1 polymer ?
#
loop_
_entity_poly.entity_id
_entity_poly.type
_entity_poly.pdbx_seq_one_letter_code
_entity_poly.pdbx_strand_id
1 'polypeptide(L)'
;MKQVNLSKRLEHVQSARAHFMDFLKLCKNYQIGKFHLPPTPESPNESEPTESTSGAGPAVRQSSLVAMASSRQAKIERYKQKKEVENRLASMKAFVESDQAEDEQIREFYVLQIQKWITTSLEEIESIDQEMVILRGRNALKQVSLAQLQLPHVLSASCFHPGWECLRHREVTSHAEAHLGSLWRSMG
;
A
#
# COMPACT_ATOMS: atom_id res chain seq x y z
N MET A 1 1.43 -25.52 -4.25
CA MET A 1 2.29 -25.48 -3.05
C MET A 1 2.43 -24.03 -2.59
N LYS A 2 2.35 -23.75 -1.28
CA LYS A 2 2.53 -22.38 -0.76
C LYS A 2 4.02 -22.07 -0.62
N GLN A 3 4.50 -20.96 -1.19
CA GLN A 3 5.89 -20.51 -1.02
C GLN A 3 6.00 -19.66 0.25
N VAL A 4 6.44 -20.27 1.36
CA VAL A 4 6.47 -19.62 2.69
C VAL A 4 7.88 -19.18 3.10
N ASN A 5 8.83 -19.14 2.16
CA ASN A 5 10.21 -18.76 2.48
C ASN A 5 10.34 -17.25 2.68
N LEU A 6 10.51 -16.81 3.94
CA LEU A 6 10.58 -15.40 4.30
C LEU A 6 11.82 -14.69 3.73
N SER A 7 12.94 -15.40 3.60
CA SER A 7 14.20 -14.84 3.08
C SER A 7 14.07 -14.45 1.61
N LYS A 8 13.32 -15.24 0.83
CA LYS A 8 13.04 -14.99 -0.59
C LYS A 8 11.71 -14.26 -0.83
N ARG A 9 11.04 -13.79 0.21
CA ARG A 9 9.68 -13.23 0.10
C ARG A 9 9.61 -12.07 -0.87
N LEU A 10 10.60 -11.16 -0.83
CA LEU A 10 10.64 -10.01 -1.73
C LEU A 10 10.75 -10.46 -3.20
N GLU A 11 11.62 -11.42 -3.50
CA GLU A 11 11.78 -11.99 -4.85
C GLU A 11 10.49 -12.66 -5.33
N HIS A 12 9.83 -13.44 -4.47
CA HIS A 12 8.57 -14.10 -4.80
C HIS A 12 7.45 -13.09 -5.09
N VAL A 13 7.36 -12.01 -4.30
CA VAL A 13 6.35 -10.97 -4.48
C VAL A 13 6.61 -10.18 -5.77
N GLN A 14 7.87 -9.86 -6.09
CA GLN A 14 8.24 -9.23 -7.36
C GLN A 14 7.92 -10.10 -8.58
N SER A 15 8.25 -11.40 -8.49
CA SER A 15 7.95 -12.36 -9.55
C SER A 15 6.44 -12.55 -9.74
N ALA A 16 5.68 -12.67 -8.65
CA ALA A 16 4.22 -12.74 -8.70
C ALA A 16 3.61 -11.50 -9.39
N ARG A 17 4.12 -10.30 -9.07
CA ARG A 17 3.69 -9.06 -9.74
C ARG A 17 3.89 -9.13 -11.25
N ALA A 18 5.04 -9.59 -11.70
CA ALA A 18 5.35 -9.72 -13.12
C ALA A 18 4.38 -10.69 -13.81
N HIS A 19 4.11 -11.85 -13.20
CA HIS A 19 3.17 -12.83 -13.74
C HIS A 19 1.74 -12.30 -13.86
N PHE A 20 1.25 -11.58 -12.84
CA PHE A 20 -0.08 -10.96 -12.93
C PHE A 20 -0.12 -9.87 -14.01
N MET A 21 0.93 -9.06 -14.13
CA MET A 21 1.01 -8.06 -15.20
C MET A 21 1.03 -8.68 -16.60
N ASP A 22 1.76 -9.77 -16.81
CA ASP A 22 1.81 -10.45 -18.09
C ASP A 22 0.47 -11.09 -18.46
N PHE A 23 -0.22 -11.70 -17.49
CA PHE A 23 -1.59 -12.17 -17.65
C PHE A 23 -2.55 -11.04 -18.06
N LEU A 24 -2.48 -9.88 -17.39
CA LEU A 24 -3.32 -8.73 -17.71
C LEU A 24 -3.03 -8.14 -19.09
N LYS A 25 -1.76 -8.07 -19.51
CA LYS A 25 -1.38 -7.65 -20.87
C LYS A 25 -1.97 -8.58 -21.93
N LEU A 26 -1.88 -9.90 -21.72
CA LEU A 26 -2.49 -10.88 -22.62
C LEU A 26 -4.00 -10.67 -22.73
N CYS A 27 -4.69 -10.55 -21.59
CA CYS A 27 -6.13 -10.31 -21.56
C CYS A 27 -6.52 -9.01 -22.29
N LYS A 28 -5.70 -7.96 -22.17
CA LYS A 28 -5.91 -6.69 -22.87
C LYS A 28 -5.75 -6.84 -24.38
N ASN A 29 -4.75 -7.59 -24.84
CA ASN A 29 -4.51 -7.85 -26.27
C ASN A 29 -5.67 -8.60 -26.92
N TYR A 30 -6.26 -9.56 -26.21
CA TYR A 30 -7.46 -10.28 -26.66
C TYR A 30 -8.78 -9.53 -26.37
N GLN A 31 -8.72 -8.32 -25.82
CA GLN A 31 -9.89 -7.49 -25.48
C GLN A 31 -10.89 -8.18 -24.54
N ILE A 32 -10.38 -9.04 -23.65
CA ILE A 32 -11.21 -9.76 -22.68
C ILE A 32 -11.52 -8.82 -21.52
N GLY A 33 -12.77 -8.34 -21.48
CA GLY A 33 -13.25 -7.45 -20.41
C GLY A 33 -12.80 -5.99 -20.55
N LYS A 34 -13.34 -5.13 -19.69
CA LYS A 34 -13.07 -3.68 -19.67
C LYS A 34 -12.32 -3.31 -18.40
N PHE A 35 -11.00 -3.14 -18.51
CA PHE A 35 -10.15 -2.73 -17.39
C PHE A 35 -8.94 -1.90 -17.86
N HIS A 36 -8.29 -1.24 -16.90
CA HIS A 36 -7.06 -0.47 -17.07
C HIS A 36 -5.87 -1.24 -16.48
N LEU A 37 -4.70 -1.14 -17.11
CA LEU A 37 -3.48 -1.80 -16.63
C LEU A 37 -2.90 -1.02 -15.43
N PRO A 38 -2.49 -1.70 -14.34
CA PRO A 38 -1.78 -1.04 -13.25
C PRO A 38 -0.48 -0.37 -13.74
N PRO A 39 -0.10 0.77 -13.15
CA PRO A 39 1.14 1.45 -13.51
C PRO A 39 2.36 0.55 -13.22
N THR A 40 3.38 0.67 -14.08
CA THR A 40 4.69 0.05 -13.84
C THR A 40 5.49 0.96 -12.90
N PRO A 41 6.15 0.40 -11.87
CA PRO A 41 6.88 1.18 -10.86
C PRO A 41 8.09 1.94 -11.44
N GLU A 42 8.50 1.65 -12.67
CA GLU A 42 9.58 2.37 -13.38
C GLU A 42 9.14 3.61 -14.18
N SER A 43 7.85 3.98 -14.18
CA SER A 43 7.37 5.22 -14.80
C SER A 43 6.82 6.18 -13.75
N PRO A 44 7.63 7.12 -13.23
CA PRO A 44 7.14 8.19 -12.38
C PRO A 44 6.36 9.17 -13.25
N ASN A 45 5.04 9.03 -13.31
CA ASN A 45 4.17 10.09 -13.78
C ASN A 45 3.35 10.59 -12.61
N GLU A 46 3.47 11.90 -12.39
CA GLU A 46 3.01 12.66 -11.23
C GLU A 46 1.49 12.63 -11.10
N SER A 47 1.00 12.35 -9.89
CA SER A 47 -0.29 12.86 -9.43
C SER A 47 -0.30 12.86 -7.90
N GLU A 48 0.36 13.88 -7.34
CA GLU A 48 0.23 14.30 -5.95
C GLU A 48 -1.18 14.88 -5.72
N PRO A 49 -1.98 14.41 -4.74
CA PRO A 49 -3.14 15.14 -4.27
C PRO A 49 -2.67 16.19 -3.26
N THR A 50 -2.80 17.46 -3.65
CA THR A 50 -2.64 18.62 -2.76
C THR A 50 -3.64 18.56 -1.60
N GLU A 51 -3.16 18.21 -0.41
CA GLU A 51 -3.89 18.47 0.83
C GLU A 51 -3.73 19.93 1.23
N SER A 52 -4.84 20.67 1.23
CA SER A 52 -4.95 21.95 1.93
C SER A 52 -6.41 22.22 2.28
N THR A 53 -6.71 22.25 3.58
CA THR A 53 -7.25 23.44 4.29
C THR A 53 -8.10 23.04 5.50
N SER A 54 -7.62 23.49 6.66
CA SER A 54 -8.28 23.44 7.97
C SER A 54 -9.61 24.20 8.02
N GLY A 55 -10.63 23.62 8.67
CA GLY A 55 -11.87 24.31 9.02
C GLY A 55 -13.02 23.36 9.40
N ALA A 56 -13.04 22.85 10.64
CA ALA A 56 -14.05 21.89 11.09
C ALA A 56 -15.40 22.54 11.42
N GLY A 57 -16.26 22.77 10.41
CA GLY A 57 -17.68 23.11 10.58
C GLY A 57 -18.61 21.87 10.56
N PRO A 58 -19.89 21.99 10.98
CA PRO A 58 -20.86 20.88 10.95
C PRO A 58 -21.12 20.33 9.54
N ALA A 59 -20.94 21.14 8.49
CA ALA A 59 -20.98 20.70 7.09
C ALA A 59 -19.87 19.70 6.75
N VAL A 60 -18.69 19.80 7.37
CA VAL A 60 -17.56 18.86 7.20
C VAL A 60 -17.86 17.50 7.83
N ARG A 61 -18.63 17.45 8.92
CA ARG A 61 -19.06 16.18 9.54
C ARG A 61 -20.10 15.46 8.69
N GLN A 62 -21.04 16.21 8.09
CA GLN A 62 -22.03 15.65 7.17
C GLN A 62 -21.38 15.16 5.86
N SER A 63 -20.42 15.90 5.29
CA SER A 63 -19.68 15.44 4.11
C SER A 63 -18.83 14.20 4.41
N SER A 64 -18.27 14.08 5.62
CA SER A 64 -17.55 12.88 6.09
C SER A 64 -18.46 11.65 6.18
N LEU A 65 -19.69 11.77 6.72
CA LEU A 65 -20.66 10.67 6.76
C LEU A 65 -21.11 10.22 5.38
N VAL A 66 -21.38 11.17 4.48
CA VAL A 66 -21.75 10.86 3.09
C VAL A 66 -20.61 10.16 2.37
N ALA A 67 -19.37 10.62 2.51
CA ALA A 67 -18.19 9.97 1.94
C ALA A 67 -18.02 8.52 2.46
N MET A 68 -18.24 8.29 3.76
CA MET A 68 -18.20 6.94 4.34
C MET A 68 -19.33 6.04 3.82
N ALA A 69 -20.54 6.57 3.70
CA ALA A 69 -21.68 5.84 3.14
C ALA A 69 -21.42 5.46 1.67
N SER A 70 -20.88 6.38 0.86
CA SER A 70 -20.50 6.15 -0.53
C SER A 70 -19.40 5.10 -0.66
N SER A 71 -18.34 5.19 0.16
CA SER A 71 -17.25 4.19 0.18
C SER A 71 -17.77 2.79 0.52
N ARG A 72 -18.63 2.69 1.54
CA ARG A 72 -19.28 1.43 1.90
C ARG A 72 -20.13 0.89 0.75
N GLN A 73 -20.95 1.74 0.13
CA GLN A 73 -21.83 1.36 -0.97
C GLN A 73 -21.03 0.85 -2.18
N ALA A 74 -19.94 1.53 -2.54
CA ALA A 74 -19.04 1.10 -3.62
C ALA A 74 -18.43 -0.29 -3.35
N LYS A 75 -18.04 -0.57 -2.10
CA LYS A 75 -17.51 -1.89 -1.72
C LYS A 75 -18.59 -2.99 -1.79
N ILE A 76 -19.82 -2.68 -1.38
CA ILE A 76 -20.95 -3.61 -1.50
C ILE A 76 -21.24 -3.93 -2.96
N GLU A 77 -21.26 -2.92 -3.83
CA GLU A 77 -21.54 -3.09 -5.26
C GLU A 77 -20.46 -3.93 -5.95
N ARG A 78 -19.17 -3.62 -5.72
CA ARG A 78 -18.05 -4.42 -6.23
C ARG A 78 -18.14 -5.88 -5.77
N TYR A 79 -18.46 -6.10 -4.49
CA TYR A 79 -18.64 -7.46 -3.96
C TYR A 79 -19.81 -8.18 -4.64
N LYS A 80 -20.95 -7.51 -4.88
CA LYS A 80 -22.10 -8.10 -5.57
C LYS A 80 -21.74 -8.51 -7.00
N GLN A 81 -21.06 -7.65 -7.75
CA GLN A 81 -20.62 -7.95 -9.12
C GLN A 81 -19.68 -9.16 -9.15
N LYS A 82 -18.68 -9.19 -8.27
CA LYS A 82 -17.77 -10.34 -8.12
C LYS A 82 -18.54 -11.62 -7.78
N LYS A 83 -19.50 -11.51 -6.86
CA LYS A 83 -20.30 -12.65 -6.42
C LYS A 83 -21.21 -13.20 -7.50
N GLU A 84 -21.78 -12.34 -8.32
CA GLU A 84 -22.61 -12.74 -9.46
C GLU A 84 -21.81 -13.57 -10.47
N VAL A 85 -20.61 -13.12 -10.83
CA VAL A 85 -19.70 -13.87 -11.72
C VAL A 85 -19.35 -15.23 -11.12
N GLU A 86 -19.04 -15.29 -9.81
CA GLU A 86 -18.77 -16.55 -9.12
C GLU A 86 -19.98 -17.50 -9.12
N ASN A 87 -21.18 -16.99 -8.94
CA ASN A 87 -22.40 -17.80 -8.93
C ASN A 87 -22.69 -18.39 -10.32
N ARG A 88 -22.52 -17.61 -11.40
CA ARG A 88 -22.66 -18.10 -12.78
C ARG A 88 -21.64 -19.19 -13.10
N LEU A 89 -20.39 -18.98 -12.71
CA LEU A 89 -19.35 -20.01 -12.84
C LEU A 89 -19.71 -21.27 -12.06
N ALA A 90 -20.21 -21.14 -10.83
CA ALA A 90 -20.61 -22.29 -10.01
C ALA A 90 -21.75 -23.09 -10.64
N SER A 91 -22.74 -22.44 -11.27
CA SER A 91 -23.83 -23.14 -11.95
C SER A 91 -23.38 -23.88 -13.19
N MET A 92 -22.44 -23.32 -13.96
CA MET A 92 -21.98 -23.92 -15.22
C MET A 92 -20.93 -25.02 -15.00
N LYS A 93 -20.13 -24.91 -13.92
CA LYS A 93 -18.98 -25.77 -13.65
C LYS A 93 -19.31 -27.27 -13.71
N ALA A 94 -20.42 -27.68 -13.09
CA ALA A 94 -20.79 -29.09 -13.05
C ALA A 94 -21.07 -29.67 -14.45
N PHE A 95 -21.73 -28.90 -15.33
CA PHE A 95 -22.03 -29.33 -16.70
C PHE A 95 -20.79 -29.38 -17.59
N VAL A 96 -19.85 -28.45 -17.39
CA VAL A 96 -18.58 -28.42 -18.12
C VAL A 96 -17.67 -29.58 -17.66
N GLU A 97 -17.60 -29.85 -16.36
CA GLU A 97 -16.81 -30.97 -15.82
C GLU A 97 -17.41 -32.35 -16.14
N SER A 98 -18.74 -32.44 -16.36
CA SER A 98 -19.43 -33.66 -16.75
C SER A 98 -19.52 -33.88 -18.27
N ASP A 99 -18.91 -32.99 -19.07
CA ASP A 99 -18.96 -33.03 -20.54
C ASP A 99 -20.39 -32.98 -21.12
N GLN A 100 -21.30 -32.33 -20.39
CA GLN A 100 -22.71 -32.16 -20.77
C GLN A 100 -23.00 -30.75 -21.34
N ALA A 101 -22.00 -29.87 -21.33
CA ALA A 101 -22.13 -28.51 -21.84
C ALA A 101 -21.89 -28.47 -23.36
N GLU A 102 -22.66 -27.63 -24.06
CA GLU A 102 -22.42 -27.32 -25.48
C GLU A 102 -21.14 -26.47 -25.65
N ASP A 103 -20.52 -26.50 -26.85
CA ASP A 103 -19.28 -25.72 -27.15
C ASP A 103 -19.40 -24.25 -26.75
N GLU A 104 -20.55 -23.62 -27.02
CA GLU A 104 -20.77 -22.21 -26.67
C GLU A 104 -20.82 -21.99 -25.15
N GLN A 105 -21.40 -22.92 -24.39
CA GLN A 105 -21.45 -22.86 -22.93
C GLN A 105 -20.05 -23.08 -22.33
N ILE A 106 -19.26 -23.98 -22.93
CA ILE A 106 -17.86 -24.21 -22.55
C ILE A 106 -17.03 -22.94 -22.79
N ARG A 107 -17.22 -22.31 -23.96
CA ARG A 107 -16.57 -21.04 -24.31
C ARG A 107 -16.93 -19.94 -23.32
N GLU A 108 -18.22 -19.74 -23.05
CA GLU A 108 -18.69 -18.75 -22.09
C GLU A 108 -18.10 -18.98 -20.69
N PHE A 109 -18.07 -20.24 -20.23
CA PHE A 109 -17.51 -20.61 -18.94
C PHE A 109 -16.05 -20.18 -18.80
N TYR A 110 -15.20 -20.48 -19.79
CA TYR A 110 -13.79 -20.10 -19.72
C TYR A 110 -13.56 -18.59 -19.89
N VAL A 111 -14.37 -17.91 -20.71
CA VAL A 111 -14.31 -16.44 -20.81
C VAL A 111 -14.67 -15.78 -19.48
N LEU A 112 -15.73 -16.24 -18.81
CA LEU A 112 -16.10 -15.77 -17.46
C LEU A 112 -15.01 -16.07 -16.43
N GLN A 113 -14.35 -17.22 -16.54
CA GLN A 113 -13.24 -17.59 -15.67
C GLN A 113 -12.07 -16.62 -15.83
N ILE A 114 -11.71 -16.25 -17.07
CA ILE A 114 -10.68 -15.26 -17.35
C ILE A 114 -11.08 -13.90 -16.79
N GLN A 115 -12.33 -13.45 -16.98
CA GLN A 115 -12.82 -12.18 -16.42
C GLN A 115 -12.74 -12.13 -14.89
N LYS A 116 -13.05 -13.24 -14.22
CA LYS A 116 -12.84 -13.37 -12.77
C LYS A 116 -11.36 -13.20 -12.42
N TRP A 117 -10.46 -13.88 -13.13
CA TRP A 117 -9.02 -13.80 -12.90
C TRP A 117 -8.45 -12.41 -13.18
N ILE A 118 -9.01 -11.64 -14.12
CA ILE A 118 -8.65 -10.22 -14.34
C ILE A 118 -8.93 -9.42 -13.07
N THR A 119 -10.15 -9.52 -12.54
CA THR A 119 -10.53 -8.83 -11.30
C THR A 119 -9.61 -9.21 -10.14
N THR A 120 -9.37 -10.51 -9.94
CA THR A 120 -8.46 -11.00 -8.90
C THR A 120 -7.04 -10.49 -9.10
N SER A 121 -6.51 -10.51 -10.32
CA SER A 121 -5.13 -10.06 -10.60
C SER A 121 -4.92 -8.58 -10.28
N LEU A 122 -5.93 -7.74 -10.53
CA LEU A 122 -5.89 -6.32 -10.16
C LEU A 122 -5.84 -6.14 -8.64
N GLU A 123 -6.67 -6.86 -7.89
CA GLU A 123 -6.68 -6.86 -6.41
C GLU A 123 -5.33 -7.35 -5.85
N GLU A 124 -4.78 -8.42 -6.42
CA GLU A 124 -3.50 -8.99 -5.99
C GLU A 124 -2.32 -8.06 -6.28
N ILE A 125 -2.29 -7.36 -7.43
CA ILE A 125 -1.23 -6.37 -7.72
C ILE A 125 -1.24 -5.24 -6.70
N GLU A 126 -2.42 -4.71 -6.34
CA GLU A 126 -2.53 -3.66 -5.31
C GLU A 126 -1.97 -4.16 -3.95
N SER A 127 -2.36 -5.37 -3.54
CA SER A 127 -1.86 -5.97 -2.30
C SER A 127 -0.35 -6.24 -2.34
N ILE A 128 0.17 -6.67 -3.49
CA ILE A 128 1.60 -6.92 -3.72
C ILE A 128 2.39 -5.60 -3.63
N ASP A 129 1.90 -4.54 -4.26
CA ASP A 129 2.58 -3.24 -4.26
C ASP A 129 2.68 -2.69 -2.82
N GLN A 130 1.62 -2.81 -2.01
CA GLN A 130 1.64 -2.46 -0.58
C GLN A 130 2.67 -3.30 0.20
N GLU A 131 2.70 -4.62 -0.02
CA GLU A 131 3.65 -5.50 0.65
C GLU A 131 5.11 -5.20 0.25
N MET A 132 5.37 -4.90 -1.03
CA MET A 132 6.71 -4.56 -1.51
C MET A 132 7.27 -3.33 -0.80
N VAL A 133 6.45 -2.30 -0.55
CA VAL A 133 6.85 -1.10 0.20
C VAL A 133 7.29 -1.49 1.62
N ILE A 134 6.51 -2.32 2.31
CA ILE A 134 6.81 -2.77 3.68
C ILE A 134 8.11 -3.59 3.72
N LEU A 135 8.28 -4.54 2.80
CA LEU A 135 9.46 -5.40 2.74
C LEU A 135 10.74 -4.62 2.47
N ARG A 136 10.68 -3.62 1.57
CA ARG A 136 11.80 -2.71 1.29
C ARG A 136 12.15 -1.86 2.51
N GLY A 137 11.14 -1.26 3.16
CA GLY A 137 11.35 -0.46 4.39
C GLY A 137 12.00 -1.27 5.50
N ARG A 138 11.54 -2.51 5.74
CA ARG A 138 12.14 -3.42 6.73
C ARG A 138 13.60 -3.78 6.40
N ASN A 139 13.92 -3.99 5.13
CA ASN A 139 15.29 -4.28 4.72
C ASN A 139 16.20 -3.08 4.92
N ALA A 140 15.74 -1.87 4.61
CA ALA A 140 16.50 -0.63 4.86
C ALA A 140 16.79 -0.44 6.36
N LEU A 141 15.79 -0.62 7.23
CA LEU A 141 15.96 -0.55 8.68
C LEU A 141 16.97 -1.58 9.21
N LYS A 142 16.94 -2.82 8.69
CA LYS A 142 17.93 -3.84 9.02
C LYS A 142 19.34 -3.41 8.63
N GLN A 143 19.53 -2.85 7.43
CA GLN A 143 20.84 -2.40 6.98
C GLN A 143 21.38 -1.25 7.85
N VAL A 144 20.51 -0.29 8.23
CA VAL A 144 20.90 0.78 9.16
C VAL A 144 21.32 0.23 10.51
N SER A 145 20.58 -0.74 11.07
CA SER A 145 20.93 -1.36 12.35
C SER A 145 22.26 -2.14 12.30
N LEU A 146 22.53 -2.82 11.19
CA LEU A 146 23.80 -3.54 10.98
C LEU A 146 24.96 -2.55 10.82
N ALA A 147 24.77 -1.46 10.11
CA ALA A 147 25.76 -0.41 9.95
C ALA A 147 26.07 0.32 11.28
N GLN A 148 25.07 0.52 12.15
CA GLN A 148 25.26 1.10 13.48
C GLN A 148 26.00 0.15 14.45
N LEU A 149 25.88 -1.17 14.26
CA LEU A 149 26.63 -2.18 15.02
C LEU A 149 28.07 -2.38 14.48
N GLN A 150 28.38 -1.87 13.29
CA GLN A 150 29.73 -1.83 12.73
C GLN A 150 30.35 -0.44 12.96
N LEU A 151 30.49 -0.04 14.22
CA LEU A 151 31.43 1.03 14.57
C LEU A 151 32.85 0.51 14.34
N PRO A 152 33.69 1.13 13.48
CA PRO A 152 35.12 0.93 13.58
C PRO A 152 35.55 1.48 14.93
N HIS A 153 36.04 0.61 15.80
CA HIS A 153 36.77 0.99 16.99
C HIS A 153 38.06 1.67 16.55
N VAL A 154 38.00 2.96 16.24
CA VAL A 154 39.19 3.79 16.04
C VAL A 154 39.77 4.02 17.44
N LEU A 155 40.70 3.15 17.82
CA LEU A 155 41.72 3.51 18.80
C LEU A 155 42.58 4.61 18.18
N SER A 156 42.43 5.83 18.67
CA SER A 156 43.56 6.75 18.78
C SER A 156 43.38 7.54 20.07
N ALA A 157 43.90 6.95 21.14
CA ALA A 157 44.15 7.66 22.37
C ALA A 157 45.25 8.72 22.16
N SER A 158 45.15 9.77 22.98
CA SER A 158 46.25 10.65 23.42
C SER A 158 46.52 11.89 22.58
N CYS A 159 45.89 13.00 23.00
CA CYS A 159 46.59 14.25 23.31
C CYS A 159 45.76 15.00 24.35
N PHE A 160 46.17 14.88 25.61
CA PHE A 160 45.55 15.49 26.78
C PHE A 160 46.36 16.75 27.17
N HIS A 161 45.64 17.88 27.29
CA HIS A 161 45.88 19.07 28.13
C HIS A 161 46.96 20.13 27.77
N PRO A 162 46.89 21.36 28.33
CA PRO A 162 45.74 22.26 28.65
C PRO A 162 46.02 23.77 28.38
N GLY A 163 45.02 24.65 28.49
CA GLY A 163 45.19 26.13 28.56
C GLY A 163 44.04 26.89 27.91
N TRP A 164 42.99 27.25 28.65
CA TRP A 164 42.77 28.53 29.34
C TRP A 164 42.58 29.73 28.40
N GLU A 165 41.33 30.22 28.41
CA GLU A 165 40.88 31.59 28.14
C GLU A 165 40.93 32.14 26.70
N CYS A 166 39.75 32.21 26.08
CA CYS A 166 39.39 33.36 25.26
C CYS A 166 37.98 33.83 25.62
N LEU A 167 37.96 34.96 26.32
CA LEU A 167 36.83 35.86 26.54
C LEU A 167 35.88 35.92 25.33
N ARG A 168 34.59 35.69 25.57
CA ARG A 168 33.54 36.39 24.83
C ARG A 168 32.46 36.87 25.78
N HIS A 169 32.72 38.03 26.38
CA HIS A 169 31.69 38.92 26.89
C HIS A 169 30.81 39.39 25.72
N ARG A 170 29.50 39.13 25.78
CA ARG A 170 28.46 40.16 25.65
C ARG A 170 27.10 39.56 26.00
N GLU A 171 26.67 39.82 27.22
CA GLU A 171 25.25 39.81 27.61
C GLU A 171 24.48 40.86 26.80
N VAL A 172 23.28 40.50 26.35
CA VAL A 172 22.11 41.38 26.49
C VAL A 172 20.95 40.49 26.92
N THR A 173 20.47 40.79 28.12
CA THR A 173 19.28 40.29 28.80
C THR A 173 18.01 40.97 28.26
N SER A 174 16.94 40.19 28.03
CA SER A 174 15.54 40.61 28.27
C SER A 174 14.63 39.37 28.14
N HIS A 175 14.25 38.75 29.26
CA HIS A 175 12.98 38.92 29.98
C HIS A 175 11.75 38.35 29.24
N ALA A 176 11.30 37.15 29.63
CA ALA A 176 10.04 36.96 30.38
C ALA A 176 9.62 35.48 30.36
N GLU A 177 9.68 34.87 31.55
CA GLU A 177 9.03 33.62 31.91
C GLU A 177 7.49 33.75 31.95
N ALA A 178 6.85 32.59 32.14
CA ALA A 178 5.52 32.36 32.69
C ALA A 178 4.36 32.28 31.68
N HIS A 179 3.96 31.06 31.34
CA HIS A 179 2.83 30.39 32.02
C HIS A 179 2.60 28.99 31.44
N LEU A 180 3.22 27.99 32.07
CA LEU A 180 2.65 26.64 32.10
C LEU A 180 1.50 26.62 33.12
N GLY A 181 0.39 26.01 32.72
CA GLY A 181 -0.58 25.41 33.64
C GLY A 181 -1.64 26.35 34.20
N SER A 182 -2.80 26.41 33.56
CA SER A 182 -4.11 26.67 34.19
C SER A 182 -5.23 26.48 33.17
N LEU A 183 -5.75 25.24 32.99
CA LEU A 183 -7.17 24.97 32.62
C LEU A 183 -7.53 23.47 32.52
N TRP A 184 -6.85 22.60 33.28
CA TRP A 184 -7.43 21.33 33.73
C TRP A 184 -8.19 21.56 35.04
N ARG A 185 -9.32 22.29 34.98
CA ARG A 185 -10.28 22.40 36.09
C ARG A 185 -11.60 23.04 35.64
N SER A 186 -12.42 22.33 34.86
CA SER A 186 -13.88 22.51 34.88
C SER A 186 -14.56 21.26 34.31
N MET A 187 -14.40 20.17 35.05
CA MET A 187 -15.35 19.07 35.07
C MET A 187 -16.30 19.43 36.22
N GLY A 188 -17.54 19.76 35.87
CA GLY A 188 -18.59 20.27 36.75
C GLY A 188 -19.77 20.71 35.91
#